data_AF-A0A9N7TPX6-F1
#
_entry.id   AF-A0A9N7TPX6-F1
#
_cell.length_a   1.000
_cell.length_b   1.000
_cell.length_c   1.000
_cell.angle_alpha   90.00
_cell.angle_beta   90.00
_cell.angle_gamma   90.00
#
_symmetry.space_group_name_H-M   'P 1'
#
loop_
_entity.id
_entity.type
_entity.pdbx_description
1 polymer ?
#
loop_
_entity_poly.entity_id
_entity_poly.type
_entity_poly.pdbx_seq_one_letter_code
_entity_poly.pdbx_strand_id
1 'polypeptide(L)'
;MNRAFMLTVVVSNQAHLANGIQSSLQSTAGVTISVQDVNEPPYFPTNPKPIRFEEGVPRGHQPDDLLSLRSRPATDAADNQVFEAE
;
A
#
# COMPACT_ATOMS: atom_id res chain seq x y z
N MET A 1 5.57 6.93 -0.38
CA MET A 1 4.91 7.39 -1.63
C MET A 1 3.51 7.84 -1.27
N ASN A 2 3.10 9.07 -1.62
CA ASN A 2 1.72 9.50 -1.41
C ASN A 2 0.89 8.97 -2.59
N ARG A 3 0.06 7.95 -2.34
CA ARG A 3 -0.90 7.43 -3.33
C ARG A 3 -2.21 8.20 -3.20
N ALA A 4 -2.76 8.67 -4.32
CA ALA A 4 -4.02 9.38 -4.36
C ALA A 4 -4.93 8.79 -5.45
N PHE A 5 -6.23 8.69 -5.15
CA PHE A 5 -7.26 8.14 -6.02
C PHE A 5 -8.35 9.18 -6.25
N MET A 6 -8.96 9.17 -7.44
CA MET A 6 -10.10 10.03 -7.77
C MET A 6 -11.28 9.15 -8.12
N LEU A 7 -12.39 9.33 -7.41
CA LEU A 7 -13.65 8.64 -7.66
C LEU A 7 -14.67 9.64 -8.20
N THR A 8 -15.51 9.17 -9.12
CA THR A 8 -16.68 9.91 -9.62
C THR A 8 -17.93 9.24 -9.06
N VAL A 9 -18.67 9.95 -8.21
CA VAL A 9 -19.89 9.45 -7.58
C VAL A 9 -21.09 10.06 -8.29
N VAL A 10 -22.04 9.22 -8.71
CA VAL A 10 -23.31 9.63 -9.32
C VAL A 10 -24.46 9.26 -8.38
N VAL A 11 -25.28 10.24 -8.03
CA VAL A 11 -26.49 10.06 -7.23
C VAL A 11 -27.70 10.24 -8.12
N SER A 12 -28.64 9.30 -8.09
CA SER A 12 -29.89 9.34 -8.87
C SER A 12 -31.11 9.14 -7.97
N ASN A 13 -32.24 9.73 -8.38
CA ASN A 13 -33.50 9.50 -7.68
C ASN A 13 -34.10 8.15 -8.10
N GLN A 14 -34.50 7.34 -7.12
CA GLN A 14 -35.15 6.04 -7.37
C GLN A 14 -36.59 6.16 -7.89
N ALA A 15 -37.22 7.33 -7.71
CA ALA A 15 -38.56 7.63 -8.17
C ALA A 15 -38.64 9.08 -8.66
N HIS A 16 -39.69 9.40 -9.40
CA HIS A 16 -39.96 10.77 -9.81
C HIS A 16 -40.18 11.67 -8.59
N LEU A 17 -39.55 12.84 -8.62
CA LEU A 17 -39.81 13.89 -7.64
C LEU A 17 -41.25 14.40 -7.79
N ALA A 18 -41.82 14.88 -6.68
CA ALA A 18 -43.13 15.52 -6.70
C ALA A 18 -43.16 16.70 -7.68
N ASN A 19 -44.31 16.92 -8.31
CA ASN A 19 -44.50 18.00 -9.27
C ASN A 19 -44.09 19.36 -8.66
N GLY A 20 -43.30 20.13 -9.42
CA GLY A 20 -42.83 21.46 -9.04
C GLY A 20 -41.44 21.50 -8.40
N ILE A 21 -40.82 20.36 -8.10
CA ILE A 21 -39.43 20.31 -7.66
C ILE A 21 -38.51 20.36 -8.89
N GLN A 22 -37.79 21.46 -9.08
CA GLN A 22 -36.72 21.53 -10.07
C GLN A 22 -35.47 20.85 -9.53
N SER A 23 -35.13 19.66 -10.06
CA SER A 23 -33.80 19.06 -9.88
C SER A 23 -33.33 18.41 -11.17
N SER A 24 -32.02 18.18 -11.27
CA SER A 24 -31.46 17.22 -12.23
C SER A 24 -31.83 15.80 -11.81
N LEU A 25 -32.07 14.90 -12.78
CA LEU A 25 -32.37 13.48 -12.53
C LEU A 25 -31.23 12.76 -11.80
N GLN A 26 -30.00 13.28 -11.96
CA GLN A 26 -28.79 12.77 -11.35
C GLN A 26 -27.87 13.94 -10.96
N SER A 27 -27.02 13.72 -9.95
CA SER A 27 -25.99 14.65 -9.50
C SER A 27 -24.64 13.93 -9.43
N THR A 28 -23.56 14.59 -9.84
CA THR A 28 -22.23 14.00 -9.93
C THR A 28 -21.23 14.78 -9.09
N ALA A 29 -20.38 14.08 -8.33
CA ALA A 29 -19.32 14.68 -7.52
C ALA A 29 -17.99 13.93 -7.69
N GLY A 30 -16.88 14.67 -7.67
CA GLY A 30 -15.53 14.12 -7.60
C GLY A 30 -15.07 13.96 -6.15
N VAL A 31 -14.47 12.83 -5.82
CA VAL A 31 -13.89 12.53 -4.50
C VAL A 31 -12.42 12.22 -4.65
N THR A 32 -11.56 12.95 -3.95
CA THR A 32 -10.11 12.68 -3.92
C THR A 32 -9.75 12.00 -2.61
N ILE A 33 -9.19 10.80 -2.70
CA ILE A 33 -8.71 10.03 -1.55
C ILE A 33 -7.20 10.06 -1.55
N SER A 34 -6.59 10.58 -0.48
CA SER A 34 -5.15 10.49 -0.25
C SER A 34 -4.88 9.40 0.79
N VAL A 35 -3.88 8.56 0.53
CA VAL A 35 -3.43 7.58 1.52
C VAL A 35 -2.13 8.04 2.14
N GLN A 36 -2.16 8.10 3.46
CA GLN A 36 -1.00 8.40 4.27
C GLN A 36 -0.22 7.11 4.54
N ASP A 37 1.08 7.16 4.26
CA ASP A 37 2.01 6.13 4.67
C ASP A 37 2.19 6.21 6.19
N VAL A 38 2.03 5.07 6.87
CA VAL A 38 2.28 4.96 8.31
C VAL A 38 3.49 4.07 8.53
N ASN A 39 4.30 4.41 9.52
CA ASN A 39 5.51 3.66 9.79
C ASN A 39 5.16 2.25 10.32
N GLU A 40 5.56 1.23 9.57
CA GLU A 40 5.37 -0.18 9.90
C GLU A 40 6.65 -0.76 10.51
N PRO A 41 6.55 -1.72 11.45
CA PRO A 41 7.74 -2.34 12.03
C PRO A 41 8.53 -3.09 10.95
N PRO A 42 9.87 -3.01 10.95
CA PRO A 42 10.67 -3.76 10.00
C PRO A 42 10.61 -5.27 10.30
N TYR A 43 10.89 -6.09 9.28
CA TYR A 43 10.94 -7.55 9.44
C TYR A 43 12.30 -8.12 9.03
N PHE A 44 12.66 -9.25 9.64
CA PHE A 44 13.79 -10.07 9.22
C PHE A 44 13.30 -11.19 8.31
N PRO A 45 14.03 -11.52 7.23
CA PRO A 45 13.72 -12.68 6.41
C PRO A 45 13.69 -13.97 7.25
N THR A 46 12.68 -14.81 7.03
CA THR A 46 12.39 -16.03 7.82
C THR A 46 13.41 -17.16 7.64
N ASN A 47 14.36 -17.03 6.71
CA ASN A 47 15.42 -18.02 6.49
C ASN A 47 16.80 -17.41 6.79
N PRO A 48 17.20 -17.22 8.06
CA PRO A 48 18.59 -16.97 8.37
C PRO A 48 19.38 -18.20 7.94
N LYS A 49 20.08 -18.13 6.81
CA LYS A 49 20.99 -19.20 6.39
C LYS A 49 21.94 -19.50 7.56
N PRO A 50 22.16 -20.77 7.93
CA PRO A 50 23.12 -21.10 8.96
C PRO A 50 24.52 -20.63 8.53
N ILE A 51 25.05 -19.61 9.20
CA ILE A 51 26.38 -19.08 8.91
C ILE A 51 27.41 -20.02 9.53
N ARG A 52 28.32 -20.53 8.71
CA ARG A 52 29.48 -21.32 9.17
C ARG A 52 30.73 -20.47 9.04
N PHE A 53 31.56 -20.48 10.07
CA PHE A 53 32.89 -19.88 10.04
C PHE A 53 33.93 -20.98 9.99
N GLU A 54 34.92 -20.81 9.12
CA GLU A 54 36.14 -21.61 9.19
C GLU A 54 36.96 -21.19 10.43
N GLU A 55 37.64 -22.15 11.05
CA GLU A 55 38.53 -21.87 12.18
C GLU A 55 39.72 -21.02 11.71
N GLY A 56 40.10 -20.00 12.47
CA GLY A 56 41.22 -19.10 12.13
C GLY A 56 40.83 -17.84 11.34
N VAL A 57 39.54 -17.61 11.08
CA VAL A 57 39.05 -16.37 10.44
C VAL A 57 39.42 -15.14 11.30
N PRO A 58 40.06 -14.11 10.71
CA PRO A 58 40.41 -12.87 11.42
C PRO A 58 39.19 -12.15 11.99
N ARG A 59 39.36 -11.49 13.13
CA ARG A 59 38.32 -10.61 13.71
C ARG A 59 37.95 -9.52 12.70
N GLY A 60 36.65 -9.32 12.49
CA GLY A 60 36.12 -8.32 11.55
C GLY A 60 35.82 -8.85 10.15
N HIS A 61 36.07 -10.13 9.87
CA HIS A 61 35.58 -10.74 8.63
C HIS A 61 34.05 -10.83 8.66
N GLN A 62 33.41 -10.14 7.71
CA GLN A 62 31.95 -10.10 7.59
C GLN A 62 31.54 -11.01 6.43
N PRO A 63 30.99 -12.21 6.69
CA PRO A 63 30.56 -13.10 5.62
C PRO A 63 29.35 -12.51 4.88
N ASP A 64 29.25 -12.75 3.58
CA ASP A 64 28.16 -12.24 2.73
C ASP A 64 26.77 -12.64 3.25
N ASP A 65 26.67 -13.82 3.88
CA ASP A 65 25.43 -14.29 4.50
C ASP A 65 25.04 -13.46 5.75
N LEU A 66 25.98 -12.86 6.47
CA LEU A 66 25.68 -11.93 7.58
C LEU A 66 25.15 -10.58 7.06
N LEU A 67 25.56 -10.19 5.85
CA LEU A 67 24.99 -9.01 5.17
C LEU A 67 23.55 -9.24 4.71
N SER A 68 23.13 -10.50 4.55
CA SER A 68 21.77 -10.87 4.12
C SER A 68 20.70 -10.77 5.24
N LEU A 69 21.12 -10.69 6.51
CA LEU A 69 20.28 -10.56 7.70
C LEU A 69 19.81 -9.11 7.99
N ARG A 70 20.00 -8.19 7.04
CA ARG A 70 19.51 -6.81 7.20
C ARG A 70 17.98 -6.78 7.23
N SER A 71 17.41 -6.09 8.20
CA SER A 71 15.97 -5.88 8.32
C SER A 71 15.44 -5.12 7.10
N ARG A 72 14.31 -5.55 6.54
CA ARG A 72 13.65 -4.87 5.42
C ARG A 72 12.46 -4.03 5.93
N PRO A 73 12.18 -2.87 5.31
CA PRO A 73 10.91 -2.18 5.51
C PRO A 73 9.77 -3.08 5.02
N ALA A 74 8.62 -3.02 5.70
CA ALA A 74 7.46 -3.84 5.37
C ALA A 74 6.84 -3.46 4.01
N THR A 75 6.91 -2.19 3.64
CA THR A 75 6.48 -1.67 2.33
C THR A 75 7.57 -1.89 1.27
N ASP A 76 7.54 -3.07 0.63
CA ASP A 76 8.18 -3.25 -0.67
C ASP A 76 7.22 -2.72 -1.75
N ALA A 77 7.67 -1.74 -2.51
CA ALA A 77 6.84 -1.01 -3.47
C ALA A 77 6.42 -1.90 -4.65
N ALA A 78 5.24 -2.54 -4.57
CA ALA A 78 4.36 -2.88 -5.70
C ALA A 78 3.23 -3.80 -5.23
N ASP A 79 2.18 -3.25 -4.61
CA ASP A 79 0.87 -3.87 -4.71
C ASP A 79 -0.08 -2.87 -5.34
N ASN A 80 -0.12 -2.93 -6.67
CA ASN A 80 -1.02 -2.16 -7.51
C ASN A 80 -2.40 -2.81 -7.38
N GLN A 81 -3.04 -2.68 -6.21
CA GLN A 81 -4.46 -3.01 -6.06
C GLN A 81 -5.25 -2.03 -6.92
N VAL A 82 -5.60 -2.50 -8.11
CA VAL A 82 -6.64 -1.91 -8.94
C VAL A 82 -7.93 -2.07 -8.15
N PHE A 83 -8.42 -0.97 -7.57
CA PHE A 83 -9.76 -0.91 -7.03
C PHE A 83 -10.71 -0.83 -8.22
N GLU A 84 -11.32 -1.96 -8.61
CA GLU A 84 -12.47 -1.93 -9.50
C GLU A 84 -13.70 -1.50 -8.70
N ALA A 85 -14.35 -0.42 -9.15
CA ALA A 85 -15.62 0.02 -8.60
C ALA A 85 -16.74 -0.76 -9.30
N GLU A 86 -17.48 -1.58 -8.54
CA GLU A 86 -18.81 -2.07 -8.94
C GLU A 86 -19.85 -0.94 -8.87
#